data_AF-A0A5N6D6E2-F1
#
_entry.id   AF-A0A5N6D6E2-F1
#
_cell.length_a   1.000
_cell.length_b   1.000
_cell.length_c   1.000
_cell.angle_alpha   90.00
_cell.angle_beta   90.00
_cell.angle_gamma   90.00
#
_symmetry.space_group_name_H-M   'P 1'
#
loop_
_entity.id
_entity.type
_entity.pdbx_description
1 polymer ?
#
loop_
_entity_poly.entity_id
_entity_poly.type
_entity_poly.pdbx_seq_one_letter_code
_entity_poly.pdbx_strand_id
1 'polypeptide(L)'
;MNEPNRGLVGWADLTVLPSQQQLKKGTAPTAWQAILTGSGRACEVDTWDVGGMGLYRSGLTRVDSQGKPAWLLADYDDSRYGYKRDAGWKLGECVWSQHGVWDPDTDTLLRKDYFSRSPHTD
;
A
#
# COMPACT_ATOMS: atom_id res chain seq x y z
N MET A 1 -3.59 -10.64 19.99
CA MET A 1 -3.74 -9.65 18.90
C MET A 1 -3.51 -8.29 19.52
N ASN A 2 -2.33 -7.69 19.34
CA ASN A 2 -1.96 -6.44 20.04
C ASN A 2 -2.32 -5.18 19.23
N GLU A 3 -2.52 -5.32 17.91
CA GLU A 3 -3.04 -4.27 17.04
C GLU A 3 -4.52 -4.58 16.74
N PRO A 4 -5.49 -3.74 17.15
CA PRO A 4 -6.90 -3.96 16.83
C PRO A 4 -7.23 -3.67 15.36
N ASN A 5 -6.33 -3.01 14.61
CA ASN A 5 -6.52 -2.72 13.20
C ASN A 5 -6.18 -3.95 12.34
N ARG A 6 -7.10 -4.32 11.42
CA ARG A 6 -6.93 -5.44 10.47
C ARG A 6 -5.97 -5.15 9.31
N GLY A 7 -5.39 -3.95 9.24
CA GLY A 7 -4.60 -3.51 8.11
C GLY A 7 -5.41 -3.55 6.81
N LEU A 8 -4.84 -4.15 5.75
CA LEU A 8 -5.50 -4.30 4.45
C LEU A 8 -6.44 -5.51 4.37
N VAL A 9 -6.45 -6.40 5.37
CA VAL A 9 -7.28 -7.62 5.32
C VAL A 9 -8.76 -7.24 5.24
N GLY A 10 -9.47 -7.84 4.27
CA GLY A 10 -10.89 -7.59 4.01
C GLY A 10 -11.18 -6.29 3.26
N TRP A 11 -10.20 -5.66 2.63
CA TRP A 11 -10.43 -4.53 1.72
C TRP A 11 -10.97 -5.03 0.37
N ALA A 12 -12.17 -4.57 0.01
CA ALA A 12 -12.86 -4.96 -1.22
C ALA A 12 -12.40 -4.20 -2.46
N ASP A 13 -11.83 -3.01 -2.29
CA ASP A 13 -11.33 -2.20 -3.39
C ASP A 13 -10.13 -1.34 -2.94
N LEU A 14 -8.97 -1.57 -3.54
CA LEU A 14 -7.72 -0.86 -3.25
C LEU A 14 -7.72 0.59 -3.73
N THR A 15 -8.61 0.97 -4.65
CA THR A 15 -8.65 2.31 -5.23
C THR A 15 -9.49 3.30 -4.42
N VAL A 16 -10.07 2.88 -3.30
CA VAL A 16 -10.92 3.72 -2.46
C VAL A 16 -10.43 3.69 -1.02
N LEU A 17 -10.65 4.79 -0.31
CA LEU A 17 -10.51 4.79 1.15
C LEU A 17 -11.76 4.12 1.74
N PRO A 18 -11.64 3.06 2.53
CA PRO A 18 -12.79 2.38 3.11
C PRO A 18 -13.53 3.29 4.08
N SER A 19 -14.85 3.15 4.14
CA SER A 19 -15.71 3.92 5.07
C SER A 19 -15.39 3.62 6.54
N GLN A 20 -14.80 2.45 6.85
CA GLN A 20 -14.36 2.14 8.21
C GLN A 20 -13.14 2.97 8.65
N GLN A 21 -12.38 3.56 7.71
CA GLN A 21 -11.27 4.45 8.03
C GLN A 21 -11.81 5.85 8.35
N GLN A 22 -12.35 5.99 9.55
CA GLN A 22 -13.06 7.19 9.98
C GLN A 22 -12.13 8.35 10.34
N LEU A 23 -10.88 8.11 10.72
CA LEU A 23 -9.92 9.16 11.10
C LEU A 23 -8.91 9.39 9.98
N LYS A 24 -8.86 10.63 9.46
CA LYS A 24 -7.93 11.06 8.39
C LYS A 24 -7.39 12.44 8.72
N LYS A 25 -6.09 12.68 8.54
CA LYS A 25 -5.48 14.01 8.73
C LYS A 25 -4.25 14.12 7.85
N GLY A 26 -4.09 15.25 7.17
CA GLY A 26 -3.06 15.40 6.14
C GLY A 26 -3.33 14.47 4.95
N THR A 27 -2.27 13.96 4.33
CA THR A 27 -2.37 13.04 3.18
C THR A 27 -2.98 11.70 3.61
N ALA A 28 -4.07 11.30 2.96
CA ALA A 28 -4.74 10.02 3.19
C ALA A 28 -4.78 9.21 1.88
N PRO A 29 -3.69 8.50 1.51
CA PRO A 29 -3.66 7.73 0.28
C PRO A 29 -4.59 6.50 0.35
N THR A 30 -5.18 6.15 -0.79
CA THR A 30 -5.77 4.81 -0.97
C THR A 30 -4.67 3.75 -0.85
N ALA A 31 -5.06 2.49 -0.60
CA ALA A 31 -4.07 1.42 -0.55
C ALA A 31 -3.32 1.29 -1.88
N TRP A 32 -3.98 1.52 -3.01
CA TRP A 32 -3.34 1.57 -4.32
C TRP A 32 -2.29 2.70 -4.43
N GLN A 33 -2.64 3.92 -4.03
CA GLN A 33 -1.69 5.04 -4.02
C GLN A 33 -0.50 4.79 -3.08
N ALA A 34 -0.73 4.13 -1.94
CA ALA A 34 0.33 3.73 -1.02
C ALA A 34 1.27 2.68 -1.64
N ILE A 35 0.74 1.72 -2.41
CA ILE A 35 1.55 0.73 -3.14
C ILE A 35 2.42 1.40 -4.20
N LEU A 36 1.84 2.32 -4.98
CA LEU A 36 2.56 3.08 -6.00
C LEU A 36 3.70 3.93 -5.39
N THR A 37 3.38 4.75 -4.38
CA THR A 37 4.36 5.62 -3.70
C THR A 37 5.44 4.83 -2.98
N GLY A 38 5.09 3.71 -2.34
CA GLY A 38 6.03 2.76 -1.76
C GLY A 38 6.91 2.07 -2.80
N SER A 39 6.53 2.08 -4.07
CA SER A 39 7.31 1.54 -5.20
C SER A 39 8.00 2.63 -6.02
N GLY A 40 8.07 3.87 -5.51
CA GLY A 40 8.80 4.96 -6.18
C GLY A 40 7.97 5.84 -7.12
N ARG A 41 6.66 5.58 -7.29
CA ARG A 41 5.80 6.34 -8.22
C ARG A 41 5.18 7.55 -7.51
N ALA A 42 5.10 8.67 -8.20
CA ALA A 42 4.41 9.85 -7.69
C ALA A 42 2.88 9.69 -7.81
N CYS A 43 2.15 10.12 -6.78
CA CYS A 43 0.69 10.10 -6.76
C CYS A 43 0.12 11.44 -6.28
N GLU A 44 -0.98 11.87 -6.88
CA GLU A 44 -1.83 12.91 -6.30
C GLU A 44 -2.71 12.31 -5.21
N VAL A 45 -2.56 12.78 -3.98
CA VAL A 45 -3.21 12.22 -2.78
C VAL A 45 -4.06 13.27 -2.09
N ASP A 46 -5.30 12.90 -1.75
CA ASP A 46 -6.21 13.77 -1.03
C ASP A 46 -5.66 14.14 0.35
N THR A 47 -5.77 15.41 0.70
CA THR A 47 -5.51 15.90 2.05
C THR A 47 -6.81 16.11 2.83
N TRP A 48 -6.77 15.84 4.13
CA TRP A 48 -7.92 15.91 5.03
C TRP A 48 -7.60 16.75 6.27
N ASP A 49 -8.57 17.52 6.72
CA ASP A 49 -8.48 18.29 7.97
C ASP A 49 -9.73 18.10 8.83
N VAL A 50 -9.60 18.46 10.10
CA VAL A 50 -10.67 18.40 11.10
C VAL A 50 -11.17 19.83 11.33
N GLY A 51 -12.42 20.10 10.94
CA GLY A 51 -13.11 21.36 11.21
C GLY A 51 -14.20 21.21 12.27
N GLY A 52 -14.95 22.28 12.52
CA GLY A 52 -16.03 22.28 13.52
C GLY A 52 -17.19 21.31 13.21
N MET A 53 -17.42 21.00 11.93
CA MET A 53 -18.44 20.02 11.49
C MET A 53 -17.87 18.62 11.24
N GLY A 54 -16.63 18.37 11.68
CA GLY A 54 -15.96 17.09 11.51
C GLY A 54 -14.92 17.08 10.38
N LEU A 55 -14.66 15.88 9.86
CA LEU A 55 -13.64 15.62 8.86
C LEU A 55 -14.11 16.04 7.47
N TYR A 56 -13.23 16.72 6.74
CA TYR A 56 -13.47 17.09 5.36
C TYR A 56 -12.19 17.00 4.54
N ARG A 57 -12.34 16.76 3.23
CA ARG A 57 -11.22 16.84 2.28
C ARG A 57 -10.81 18.31 2.13
N SER A 58 -9.58 18.63 2.51
CA SER A 58 -9.04 19.98 2.48
C SER A 58 -8.29 20.31 1.20
N GLY A 59 -7.89 19.30 0.42
CA GLY A 59 -7.14 19.54 -0.81
C GLY A 59 -6.61 18.27 -1.49
N LEU A 60 -5.56 18.48 -2.30
CA LEU A 60 -4.84 17.48 -3.06
C LEU A 60 -3.35 17.84 -3.04
N THR A 61 -2.50 16.87 -2.74
CA THR A 61 -1.04 17.04 -2.68
C THR A 61 -0.34 15.95 -3.46
N ARG A 62 0.64 16.34 -4.28
CA ARG A 62 1.55 15.42 -4.95
C ARG A 62 2.54 14.81 -3.96
N VAL A 63 2.46 13.50 -3.76
CA VAL A 63 3.41 12.71 -2.97
C VAL A 63 4.37 12.02 -3.93
N ASP A 64 5.67 12.31 -3.80
CA ASP A 64 6.70 11.82 -4.71
C ASP A 64 7.97 11.43 -3.94
N SER A 65 8.33 10.15 -3.99
CA SER A 65 9.57 9.60 -3.44
C SER A 65 10.77 9.73 -4.37
N GLN A 66 10.61 10.38 -5.52
CA GLN A 66 11.63 10.64 -6.53
C GLN A 66 12.27 9.34 -7.04
N GLY A 67 11.43 8.33 -7.30
CA GLY A 67 11.87 7.02 -7.77
C GLY A 67 12.49 6.13 -6.69
N LYS A 68 12.54 6.56 -5.42
CA LYS A 68 13.09 5.74 -4.32
C LYS A 68 12.01 4.77 -3.80
N PRO A 69 12.20 3.44 -3.95
CA PRO A 69 11.27 2.48 -3.38
C PRO A 69 11.47 2.34 -1.87
N ALA A 70 10.42 1.92 -1.17
CA ALA A 70 10.47 1.52 0.24
C ALA A 70 10.98 0.07 0.44
N TRP A 71 11.15 -0.68 -0.64
CA TRP A 71 11.58 -2.07 -0.64
C TRP A 71 13.10 -2.19 -0.47
N LEU A 72 13.54 -3.30 0.15
CA LEU A 72 14.97 -3.62 0.28
C LEU A 72 15.62 -3.77 -1.10
N LEU A 73 16.91 -3.43 -1.19
CA LEU A 73 17.72 -3.67 -2.38
C LEU A 73 17.87 -5.17 -2.65
N ALA A 74 18.07 -5.53 -3.92
CA ALA A 74 18.22 -6.92 -4.35
C ALA A 74 19.42 -7.64 -3.69
N ASP A 75 20.45 -6.88 -3.30
CA ASP A 75 21.70 -7.34 -2.70
C ASP A 75 21.75 -7.14 -1.17
N TYR A 76 20.62 -6.84 -0.54
CA TYR A 76 20.58 -6.58 0.91
C TYR A 76 20.95 -7.84 1.73
N ASP A 77 22.03 -7.75 2.49
CA ASP A 77 22.46 -8.80 3.43
C ASP A 77 21.66 -8.76 4.73
N ASP A 78 20.87 -9.80 4.95
CA ASP A 78 20.05 -10.03 6.14
C ASP A 78 20.51 -11.25 6.95
N SER A 79 21.69 -11.81 6.65
CA SER A 79 22.28 -12.98 7.33
C SER A 79 22.30 -12.84 8.86
N ARG A 80 22.43 -11.59 9.35
CA ARG A 80 22.38 -11.25 10.78
C ARG A 80 21.11 -11.69 11.51
N TYR A 81 20.00 -11.90 10.81
CA TYR A 81 18.73 -12.26 11.44
C TYR A 81 18.53 -13.77 11.60
N GLY A 82 19.37 -14.61 10.98
CA GLY A 82 19.33 -16.06 11.15
C GLY A 82 18.08 -16.78 10.63
N TYR A 83 17.21 -16.11 9.86
CA TYR A 83 16.06 -16.74 9.19
C TYR A 83 16.40 -17.14 7.76
N LYS A 84 15.63 -18.08 7.20
CA LYS A 84 15.68 -18.46 5.79
C LYS A 84 14.48 -17.86 5.08
N ARG A 85 14.70 -17.04 4.05
CA ARG A 85 13.62 -16.53 3.20
C ARG A 85 12.98 -17.66 2.38
N ASP A 86 11.70 -17.48 2.11
CA ASP A 86 11.03 -18.24 1.07
C ASP A 86 11.66 -17.92 -0.30
N ALA A 87 11.90 -18.94 -1.11
CA ALA A 87 12.56 -18.79 -2.41
C ALA A 87 11.71 -18.01 -3.43
N GLY A 88 10.39 -17.93 -3.21
CA GLY A 88 9.48 -17.14 -4.03
C GLY A 88 9.56 -15.64 -3.76
N TRP A 89 10.15 -15.20 -2.63
CA TRP A 89 10.28 -13.77 -2.32
C TRP A 89 11.59 -13.20 -2.88
N LYS A 90 11.47 -12.40 -3.94
CA LYS A 90 12.57 -11.65 -4.54
C LYS A 90 12.75 -10.30 -3.86
N LEU A 91 13.97 -9.98 -3.45
CA LEU A 91 14.34 -8.64 -2.97
C LEU A 91 14.48 -7.66 -4.14
N GLY A 92 14.43 -6.36 -3.86
CA GLY A 92 14.46 -5.30 -4.89
C GLY A 92 13.10 -5.04 -5.53
N GLU A 93 12.11 -5.92 -5.32
CA GLU A 93 10.81 -5.87 -5.97
C GLU A 93 9.67 -5.65 -4.97
N CYS A 94 8.59 -5.02 -5.43
CA CYS A 94 7.39 -4.85 -4.62
C CYS A 94 6.72 -6.21 -4.38
N VAL A 95 6.49 -6.58 -3.12
CA VAL A 95 5.85 -7.87 -2.79
C VAL A 95 4.46 -8.01 -3.43
N TRP A 96 3.70 -6.92 -3.53
CA TRP A 96 2.37 -6.97 -4.15
C TRP A 96 2.43 -7.15 -5.68
N SER A 97 3.48 -6.65 -6.34
CA SER A 97 3.69 -6.96 -7.77
C SER A 97 4.04 -8.43 -7.98
N GLN A 98 4.85 -9.03 -7.10
CA GLN A 98 5.20 -10.46 -7.16
C GLN A 98 3.96 -11.36 -6.96
N HIS A 99 2.96 -10.88 -6.22
CA HIS A 99 1.67 -11.54 -6.03
C HIS A 99 0.64 -11.25 -7.14
N GLY A 100 1.03 -10.52 -8.19
CA GLY A 100 0.15 -10.17 -9.31
C GLY A 100 -0.98 -9.21 -8.94
N VAL A 101 -0.79 -8.40 -7.91
CA VAL A 101 -1.78 -7.37 -7.51
C VAL A 101 -1.80 -6.24 -8.53
N TRP A 102 -0.64 -5.89 -9.07
CA TRP A 102 -0.45 -4.82 -10.05
C TRP A 102 0.75 -5.11 -10.95
N ASP A 103 0.77 -4.47 -12.11
CA ASP A 103 1.85 -4.53 -13.10
C ASP A 103 2.77 -3.30 -12.96
N PRO A 104 4.05 -3.49 -12.60
CA PRO A 104 5.01 -2.40 -12.43
C PRO A 104 5.49 -1.76 -13.73
N ASP A 105 5.33 -2.43 -14.88
CA ASP A 105 5.77 -1.89 -16.18
C ASP A 105 4.75 -0.91 -16.76
N THR A 106 3.46 -1.12 -16.43
CA THR A 106 2.35 -0.30 -16.94
C THR A 106 1.66 0.54 -15.86
N ASP A 107 2.10 0.42 -14.60
CA ASP A 107 1.45 1.01 -13.42
C ASP A 107 -0.06 0.68 -13.36
N THR A 108 -0.44 -0.55 -13.72
CA THR A 108 -1.83 -0.99 -13.79
C THR A 108 -2.21 -1.87 -12.60
N LEU A 109 -3.30 -1.52 -11.91
CA LEU A 109 -3.86 -2.37 -10.86
C LEU A 109 -4.63 -3.55 -11.49
N LEU A 110 -4.19 -4.78 -11.21
CA LEU A 110 -4.76 -5.99 -11.79
C LEU A 110 -5.81 -6.64 -10.90
N ARG A 111 -5.64 -6.55 -9.57
CA ARG A 111 -6.51 -7.20 -8.57
C ARG A 111 -6.90 -6.23 -7.47
N LYS A 112 -7.92 -5.42 -7.73
CA LYS A 112 -8.39 -4.40 -6.79
C LYS A 112 -8.97 -4.94 -5.48
N ASP A 113 -9.41 -6.20 -5.46
CA ASP A 113 -10.04 -6.87 -4.33
C ASP A 113 -9.11 -7.90 -3.66
N TYR A 114 -7.80 -7.85 -3.94
CA TYR A 114 -6.82 -8.87 -3.54
C TYR A 114 -6.88 -9.27 -2.06
N PHE A 115 -7.07 -8.31 -1.16
CA PHE A 115 -7.10 -8.57 0.29
C PHE A 115 -8.48 -8.94 0.82
N SER A 116 -9.53 -8.95 -0.02
CA SER A 116 -10.88 -9.38 0.40
C SER A 116 -11.05 -10.90 0.41
N ARG A 117 -10.16 -11.63 -0.27
CA ARG A 117 -10.26 -13.07 -0.47
C ARG A 117 -9.21 -13.81 0.34
N SER A 118 -9.57 -14.99 0.82
CA SER A 118 -8.62 -15.93 1.40
C SER A 118 -7.93 -16.68 0.25
N PRO A 119 -6.61 -16.87 0.29
CA PRO A 119 -5.92 -17.66 -0.74
C PRO A 119 -6.30 -19.16 -0.71
N HIS A 120 -7.00 -19.61 0.32
CA HIS A 120 -7.39 -21.02 0.51
C HIS A 120 -8.87 -21.30 0.25
N THR A 121 -9.69 -20.27 0.02
CA THR A 121 -11.13 -20.42 -0.23
C THR A 121 -11.55 -19.36 -1.23
N ASP A 122 -12.05 -19.80 -2.40
CA ASP A 122 -12.53 -18.93 -3.48
C ASP A 122 -13.70 -18.02 -3.07
#